data_AF-A0A5C3PA74-F1
#
_entry.id   AF-A0A5C3PA74-F1
#
_cell.length_a   1.000
_cell.length_b   1.000
_cell.length_c   1.000
_cell.angle_alpha   90.00
_cell.angle_beta   90.00
_cell.angle_gamma   90.00
#
_symmetry.space_group_name_H-M   'P 1'
#
loop_
_entity.id
_entity.type
_entity.pdbx_description
1 polymer ?
#
loop_
_entity_poly.entity_id
_entity_poly.type
_entity_poly.pdbx_seq_one_letter_code
_entity_poly.pdbx_strand_id
1 'polypeptide(L)'
;MKQDTILVDHLNRVFSPLQFPPELASRILTHASHPDAKRRHNGRLSFVGRRVLQSYLLMFIHSSPSLQPNEDYERILEYALNTYTLGEHVAPKWELGKVLKWKPMNVGNMSRPLGPDVEVPSLLANVKGDNARSVGMYKVHGSTVEAVVGGVFHQFGGAVAHRLFHTRLLPYLCIEGSREGLHARYHEHALEICERMGGRKGPLLR
;
A
#
# COMPACT_ATOMS: atom_id res chain seq x y z
N MET A 1 -2.62 1.38 -23.94
CA MET A 1 -1.35 0.75 -24.40
C MET A 1 -0.14 1.41 -23.77
N LYS A 2 0.37 2.58 -24.21
CA LYS A 2 1.61 3.16 -23.64
C LYS A 2 1.58 3.41 -22.12
N GLN A 3 0.47 3.96 -21.59
CA GLN A 3 0.30 4.14 -20.14
C GLN A 3 0.23 2.83 -19.39
N ASP A 4 -0.50 1.83 -19.92
CA ASP A 4 -0.65 0.54 -19.24
C ASP A 4 0.72 -0.16 -19.12
N THR A 5 1.60 0.01 -20.11
CA THR A 5 3.00 -0.45 -20.05
C THR A 5 3.76 0.19 -18.87
N ILE A 6 3.67 1.51 -18.66
CA ILE A 6 4.31 2.19 -17.51
C ILE A 6 3.79 1.62 -16.18
N LEU A 7 2.48 1.36 -16.07
CA LEU A 7 1.87 0.79 -14.88
C LEU A 7 2.37 -0.64 -14.60
N VAL A 8 2.45 -1.47 -15.63
CA VAL A 8 2.98 -2.84 -15.55
C VAL A 8 4.44 -2.83 -15.16
N ASP A 9 5.27 -2.07 -15.89
CA ASP A 9 6.71 -1.99 -15.65
C ASP A 9 7.00 -1.52 -14.22
N HIS A 10 6.22 -0.56 -13.73
CA HIS A 10 6.33 -0.09 -12.35
C HIS A 10 6.05 -1.21 -11.34
N LEU A 11 4.93 -1.93 -11.46
CA LEU A 11 4.59 -3.01 -10.53
C LEU A 11 5.57 -4.19 -10.62
N ASN A 12 5.96 -4.59 -11.83
CA ASN A 12 6.91 -5.68 -12.06
C ASN A 12 8.29 -5.36 -11.47
N ARG A 13 8.73 -4.09 -11.55
CA ARG A 13 9.98 -3.63 -10.93
C ARG A 13 9.89 -3.62 -9.40
N VAL A 14 8.83 -3.05 -8.84
CA VAL A 14 8.68 -2.91 -7.38
C VAL A 14 8.48 -4.27 -6.70
N PHE A 15 7.70 -5.15 -7.32
CA PHE A 15 7.30 -6.45 -6.78
C PHE A 15 7.91 -7.63 -7.57
N SER A 16 9.14 -7.46 -8.07
CA SER A 16 9.87 -8.54 -8.71
C SER A 16 9.93 -9.79 -7.81
N PRO A 17 9.75 -11.01 -8.36
CA PRO A 17 9.69 -11.35 -9.79
C PRO A 17 8.27 -11.43 -10.39
N LEU A 18 7.26 -10.85 -9.74
CA LEU A 18 5.88 -10.95 -10.20
C LEU A 18 5.67 -10.27 -11.57
N GLN A 19 4.80 -10.86 -12.38
CA GLN A 19 4.43 -10.36 -13.71
C GLN A 19 2.95 -10.00 -13.72
N PHE A 20 2.64 -8.70 -13.61
CA PHE A 20 1.27 -8.20 -13.54
C PHE A 20 0.65 -8.11 -14.94
N PRO A 21 -0.54 -8.68 -15.16
CA PRO A 21 -1.31 -8.44 -16.37
C PRO A 21 -1.64 -6.94 -16.54
N PRO A 22 -1.63 -6.39 -17.77
CA PRO A 22 -1.91 -4.97 -18.02
C PRO A 22 -3.24 -4.48 -17.43
N GLU A 23 -4.29 -5.28 -17.54
CA GLU A 23 -5.62 -4.97 -17.03
C GLU A 23 -5.61 -4.88 -15.50
N LEU A 24 -4.86 -5.78 -14.84
CA LEU A 24 -4.73 -5.80 -13.40
C LEU A 24 -3.91 -4.60 -12.91
N ALA A 25 -2.76 -4.33 -13.53
CA ALA A 25 -1.93 -3.18 -13.18
C ALA A 25 -2.71 -1.87 -13.30
N SER A 26 -3.46 -1.72 -14.38
CA SER A 26 -4.30 -0.53 -14.59
C SER A 26 -5.46 -0.42 -13.61
N ARG A 27 -6.06 -1.55 -13.19
CA ARG A 27 -7.07 -1.57 -12.12
C ARG A 27 -6.47 -1.19 -10.77
N ILE A 28 -5.30 -1.72 -10.40
CA ILE A 28 -4.62 -1.43 -9.13
C ILE A 28 -4.26 0.05 -9.03
N LEU A 29 -3.70 0.62 -10.10
CA LEU A 29 -3.13 1.97 -10.12
C LEU A 29 -4.10 3.04 -10.66
N THR A 30 -5.41 2.78 -10.61
CA THR A 30 -6.44 3.78 -10.90
C THR A 30 -7.38 3.96 -9.72
N HIS A 31 -7.34 5.13 -9.08
CA HIS A 31 -8.24 5.49 -7.99
C HIS A 31 -9.61 5.94 -8.54
N ALA A 32 -10.66 5.74 -7.74
CA ALA A 32 -12.05 6.07 -8.11
C ALA A 32 -12.28 7.55 -8.45
N SER A 33 -11.42 8.47 -7.99
CA SER A 33 -11.53 9.89 -8.31
C SER A 33 -11.01 10.26 -9.71
N HIS A 34 -10.28 9.36 -10.38
CA HIS A 34 -9.76 9.62 -11.72
C HIS A 34 -10.84 9.43 -12.80
N PRO A 35 -10.86 10.20 -13.91
CA PRO A 35 -11.81 10.00 -15.00
C PRO A 35 -11.83 8.59 -15.61
N ASP A 36 -10.67 7.93 -15.67
CA ASP A 36 -10.55 6.53 -16.14
C ASP A 36 -11.29 5.51 -15.25
N ALA A 37 -11.67 5.89 -14.03
CA ALA A 37 -12.34 5.01 -13.08
C ALA A 37 -13.65 4.41 -13.62
N LYS A 38 -14.30 5.08 -14.58
CA LYS A 38 -15.49 4.57 -15.28
C LYS A 38 -15.25 3.21 -15.95
N ARG A 39 -14.01 2.95 -16.38
CA ARG A 39 -13.62 1.69 -17.03
C ARG A 39 -13.07 0.69 -16.02
N ARG A 40 -12.21 1.17 -15.13
CA ARG A 40 -11.47 0.34 -14.18
C ARG A 40 -10.94 1.19 -13.05
N HIS A 41 -11.14 0.74 -11.82
CA HIS A 41 -10.57 1.36 -10.64
C HIS A 41 -10.29 0.32 -9.55
N ASN A 42 -9.57 0.75 -8.54
CA ASN A 42 -8.98 -0.11 -7.53
C ASN A 42 -9.92 -0.51 -6.38
N GLY A 43 -11.17 -0.02 -6.35
CA GLY A 43 -12.07 -0.15 -5.20
C GLY A 43 -12.39 -1.59 -4.80
N ARG A 44 -12.56 -2.50 -5.76
CA ARG A 44 -12.77 -3.93 -5.45
C ARG A 44 -11.51 -4.59 -4.90
N LEU A 45 -10.34 -4.20 -5.42
CA LEU A 45 -9.06 -4.76 -4.99
C LEU A 45 -8.68 -4.23 -3.62
N SER A 46 -8.91 -2.94 -3.32
CA SER A 46 -8.67 -2.38 -1.99
C SER A 46 -9.56 -3.01 -0.93
N PHE A 47 -10.84 -3.28 -1.26
CA PHE A 47 -11.75 -4.00 -0.36
C PHE A 47 -11.24 -5.39 0.03
N VAL A 48 -10.73 -6.16 -0.94
CA VAL A 48 -10.13 -7.48 -0.69
C VAL A 48 -8.83 -7.33 0.07
N GLY A 49 -7.96 -6.43 -0.37
CA GLY A 49 -6.66 -6.18 0.25
C GLY A 49 -6.75 -5.79 1.71
N ARG A 50 -7.73 -4.96 2.09
CA ARG A 50 -8.00 -4.62 3.49
C ARG A 50 -8.20 -5.86 4.36
N ARG A 51 -9.04 -6.79 3.91
CA ARG A 51 -9.33 -8.05 4.65
C ARG A 51 -8.12 -8.96 4.72
N VAL A 52 -7.36 -9.04 3.63
CA VAL A 52 -6.11 -9.79 3.57
C VAL A 52 -5.10 -9.22 4.57
N LEU A 53 -4.91 -7.90 4.59
CA LEU A 53 -4.01 -7.23 5.53
C LEU A 53 -4.43 -7.43 6.99
N GLN A 54 -5.72 -7.27 7.28
CA GLN A 54 -6.24 -7.51 8.64
C GLN A 54 -5.99 -8.94 9.08
N SER A 55 -6.29 -9.92 8.21
CA SER A 55 -6.06 -11.33 8.51
C SER A 55 -4.58 -11.64 8.78
N TYR A 56 -3.69 -11.13 7.92
CA TYR A 56 -2.25 -11.38 8.03
C TYR A 56 -1.65 -10.68 9.25
N LEU A 57 -2.10 -9.48 9.57
CA LEU A 57 -1.67 -8.78 10.78
C LEU A 57 -2.12 -9.54 12.04
N LEU A 58 -3.38 -9.96 12.13
CA LEU A 58 -3.88 -10.70 13.30
C LEU A 58 -3.16 -12.04 13.47
N MET A 59 -2.92 -12.79 12.38
CA MET A 59 -2.13 -14.02 12.44
C MET A 59 -0.69 -13.74 12.93
N PHE A 60 -0.07 -12.66 12.45
CA PHE A 60 1.24 -12.25 12.94
C PHE A 60 1.22 -11.94 14.44
N ILE A 61 0.26 -11.14 14.92
CA ILE A 61 0.12 -10.80 16.34
C ILE A 61 -0.04 -12.05 17.19
N HIS A 62 -0.90 -12.99 16.78
CA HIS A 62 -1.09 -14.26 17.48
C HIS A 62 0.15 -15.17 17.48
N SER A 63 1.00 -15.07 16.46
CA SER A 63 2.27 -15.81 16.41
C SER A 63 3.37 -15.18 17.25
N SER A 64 3.15 -13.97 17.78
CA SER A 64 4.21 -13.18 18.40
C SER A 64 4.50 -13.55 19.84
N PRO A 65 5.78 -13.68 20.24
CA PRO A 65 6.13 -13.90 21.64
C PRO A 65 5.72 -12.72 22.55
N SER A 66 5.54 -11.53 21.97
CA SER A 66 5.09 -10.32 22.67
C SER A 66 3.57 -10.21 22.88
N LEU A 67 2.79 -11.21 22.46
CA LEU A 67 1.32 -11.23 22.59
C LEU A 67 0.90 -11.06 24.05
N GLN A 68 -0.08 -10.20 24.32
CA GLN A 68 -0.68 -10.07 25.65
C GLN A 68 -2.02 -10.80 25.75
N PRO A 69 -2.42 -11.27 26.95
CA PRO A 69 -3.71 -11.95 27.15
C PRO A 69 -4.94 -11.10 26.79
N ASN A 70 -4.86 -9.79 27.01
CA ASN A 70 -5.98 -8.85 26.82
C ASN A 70 -5.69 -7.88 25.67
N GLU A 71 -5.31 -8.42 24.52
CA GLU A 71 -4.95 -7.62 23.35
C GLU A 71 -6.19 -6.95 22.73
N ASP A 72 -6.11 -5.64 22.50
CA ASP A 72 -7.15 -4.88 21.79
C ASP A 72 -6.88 -4.94 20.27
N TYR A 73 -7.40 -5.98 19.63
CA TYR A 73 -7.19 -6.25 18.21
C TYR A 73 -7.77 -5.16 17.30
N GLU A 74 -8.93 -4.61 17.64
CA GLU A 74 -9.56 -3.54 16.86
C GLU A 74 -8.67 -2.30 16.83
N ARG A 75 -8.15 -1.91 18.00
CA ARG A 75 -7.20 -0.81 18.10
C ARG A 75 -5.93 -1.09 17.30
N ILE A 76 -5.35 -2.28 17.39
CA ILE A 76 -4.15 -2.61 16.61
C ILE A 76 -4.40 -2.48 15.11
N LEU A 77 -5.52 -3.00 14.62
CA LEU A 77 -5.88 -2.88 13.21
C LEU A 77 -6.09 -1.42 12.80
N GLU A 78 -6.79 -0.64 13.63
CA GLU A 78 -7.07 0.78 13.36
C GLU A 78 -5.79 1.61 13.24
N TYR A 79 -4.82 1.41 14.14
CA TYR A 79 -3.55 2.15 14.13
C TYR A 79 -2.56 1.62 13.09
N ALA A 80 -2.41 0.30 12.97
CA ALA A 80 -1.39 -0.28 12.09
C ALA A 80 -1.79 -0.23 10.62
N LEU A 81 -3.08 -0.43 10.31
CA LEU A 81 -3.59 -0.49 8.94
C LEU A 81 -4.44 0.73 8.56
N ASN A 82 -4.30 1.83 9.31
CA ASN A 82 -4.91 3.10 8.94
C ASN A 82 -4.49 3.49 7.52
N THR A 83 -5.44 3.86 6.65
CA THR A 83 -5.10 4.22 5.27
C THR A 83 -4.16 5.43 5.19
N TYR A 84 -4.20 6.36 6.14
CA TYR A 84 -3.24 7.47 6.18
C TYR A 84 -1.84 6.96 6.50
N THR A 85 -1.69 6.09 7.51
CA THR A 85 -0.41 5.45 7.86
C THR A 85 0.14 4.63 6.68
N LEU A 86 -0.69 3.84 6.00
CA LEU A 86 -0.28 3.11 4.79
C LEU A 86 0.17 4.07 3.67
N GLY A 87 -0.59 5.15 3.44
CA GLY A 87 -0.29 6.13 2.40
C GLY A 87 0.95 6.98 2.68
N GLU A 88 1.25 7.22 3.95
CA GLU A 88 2.37 8.04 4.40
C GLU A 88 3.67 7.21 4.53
N HIS A 89 3.58 5.97 5.01
CA HIS A 89 4.76 5.17 5.33
C HIS A 89 5.07 4.04 4.35
N VAL A 90 4.06 3.44 3.71
CA VAL A 90 4.24 2.31 2.78
C VAL A 90 4.28 2.78 1.33
N ALA A 91 3.29 3.58 0.91
CA ALA A 91 3.16 4.00 -0.49
C ALA A 91 4.41 4.70 -1.07
N PRO A 92 5.14 5.56 -0.32
CA PRO A 92 6.37 6.16 -0.83
C PRO A 92 7.49 5.15 -1.07
N LYS A 93 7.56 4.07 -0.27
CA LYS A 93 8.57 3.00 -0.44
C LYS A 93 8.34 2.18 -1.70
N TRP A 94 7.10 2.15 -2.16
CA TRP A 94 6.70 1.53 -3.44
C TRP A 94 6.61 2.57 -4.57
N GLU A 95 6.93 3.84 -4.30
CA GLU A 95 6.90 4.93 -5.26
C GLU A 95 5.54 5.12 -5.99
N LEU A 96 4.43 4.74 -5.33
CA LEU A 96 3.10 4.72 -5.96
C LEU A 96 2.65 6.09 -6.46
N GLY A 97 3.03 7.16 -5.76
CA GLY A 97 2.68 8.54 -6.12
C GLY A 97 3.19 8.98 -7.50
N LYS A 98 4.18 8.28 -8.08
CA LYS A 98 4.73 8.58 -9.41
C LYS A 98 3.84 8.11 -10.57
N VAL A 99 3.02 7.08 -10.35
CA VAL A 99 2.30 6.39 -11.42
C VAL A 99 0.79 6.30 -11.19
N LEU A 100 0.35 6.49 -9.95
CA LEU A 100 -1.06 6.38 -9.57
C LEU A 100 -1.91 7.40 -10.33
N LYS A 101 -2.99 6.91 -10.94
CA LYS A 101 -4.02 7.75 -11.55
C LYS A 101 -5.04 8.17 -10.52
N TRP A 102 -5.11 9.47 -10.21
CA TRP A 102 -6.07 10.01 -9.25
C TRP A 102 -6.33 11.50 -9.49
N LYS A 103 -7.42 12.02 -8.92
CA LYS A 103 -7.72 13.45 -8.92
C LYS A 103 -7.65 14.01 -7.49
N PRO A 104 -6.84 15.06 -7.25
CA PRO A 104 -6.78 15.77 -5.96
C PRO A 104 -8.11 16.44 -5.60
N MET A 105 -8.44 16.44 -4.29
CA MET A 105 -9.60 17.14 -3.74
C MET A 105 -9.17 18.47 -3.10
N ASN A 106 -10.09 19.43 -2.97
CA ASN A 106 -9.88 20.69 -2.22
C ASN A 106 -8.73 21.60 -2.72
N VAL A 107 -8.30 21.45 -3.98
CA VAL A 107 -7.23 22.29 -4.59
C VAL A 107 -7.76 23.34 -5.58
N GLY A 108 -9.05 23.65 -5.52
CA GLY A 108 -9.70 24.63 -6.41
C GLY A 108 -9.46 24.35 -7.90
N ASN A 109 -9.07 25.39 -8.65
CA ASN A 109 -8.83 25.33 -10.10
C ASN A 109 -7.64 24.44 -10.52
N MET A 110 -6.86 23.92 -9.55
CA MET A 110 -5.71 23.03 -9.80
C MET A 110 -6.08 21.53 -9.75
N SER A 111 -7.38 21.19 -9.72
CA SER A 111 -7.86 19.79 -9.69
C SER A 111 -7.72 19.07 -11.04
N ARG A 112 -6.51 19.07 -11.62
CA ARG A 112 -6.22 18.27 -12.81
C ARG A 112 -6.03 16.79 -12.40
N PRO A 113 -6.58 15.84 -13.16
CA PRO A 113 -6.25 14.43 -12.97
C PRO A 113 -4.74 14.20 -13.13
N LEU A 114 -4.16 13.44 -12.21
CA LEU A 114 -2.76 13.03 -12.20
C LEU A 114 -2.65 11.58 -12.68
N GLY A 115 -1.49 11.23 -13.20
CA GLY A 115 -1.17 9.90 -13.71
C GLY A 115 0.26 9.85 -14.27
N PRO A 116 0.67 8.75 -14.90
CA PRO A 116 2.06 8.53 -15.32
C PRO A 116 2.57 9.54 -16.38
N ASP A 117 1.67 10.14 -17.16
CA ASP A 117 2.01 11.09 -18.22
C ASP A 117 1.86 12.56 -17.79
N VAL A 118 1.51 12.82 -16.53
CA VAL A 118 1.28 14.17 -16.02
C VAL A 118 2.40 14.51 -15.05
N GLU A 119 3.20 15.53 -15.36
CA GLU A 119 4.16 16.07 -14.41
C GLU A 119 3.42 16.51 -13.15
N VAL A 120 3.77 15.91 -12.01
CA VAL A 120 3.20 16.26 -10.72
C VAL A 120 3.63 17.70 -10.42
N PRO A 121 2.68 18.65 -10.25
CA PRO A 121 3.02 20.03 -9.93
C PRO A 121 3.97 20.10 -8.73
N SER A 122 5.02 20.92 -8.80
CA SER A 122 6.08 21.01 -7.77
C SER A 122 5.55 21.26 -6.35
N LEU A 123 4.36 21.89 -6.25
CA LEU A 123 3.64 22.04 -5.00
C LEU A 123 3.24 20.67 -4.42
N LEU A 124 2.53 19.82 -5.18
CA LEU A 124 2.14 18.48 -4.74
C LEU A 124 3.33 17.55 -4.52
N ALA A 125 4.43 17.73 -5.26
CA ALA A 125 5.65 16.96 -5.07
C ALA A 125 6.31 17.20 -3.69
N ASN A 126 6.11 18.39 -3.11
CA ASN A 126 6.66 18.79 -1.82
C ASN A 126 5.61 18.84 -0.69
N VAL A 127 4.36 18.48 -0.98
CA VAL A 127 3.30 18.43 0.03
C VAL A 127 3.60 17.31 1.04
N LYS A 128 3.88 17.71 2.29
CA LYS A 128 4.09 16.82 3.44
C LYS A 128 3.14 17.19 4.58
N GLY A 129 2.91 16.25 5.50
CA GLY A 129 2.15 16.48 6.72
C GLY A 129 0.70 16.89 6.45
N ASP A 130 0.22 17.93 7.13
CA ASP A 130 -1.20 18.34 7.11
C ASP A 130 -1.71 18.73 5.71
N ASN A 131 -0.84 19.29 4.87
CA ASN A 131 -1.18 19.64 3.49
C ASN A 131 -1.41 18.39 2.61
N ALA A 132 -0.76 17.27 2.92
CA ALA A 132 -0.98 15.99 2.21
C ALA A 132 -2.30 15.36 2.62
N ARG A 133 -2.65 15.50 3.91
CA ARG A 133 -3.91 15.04 4.47
C ARG A 133 -5.09 15.84 3.93
N SER A 134 -4.96 17.17 3.80
CA SER A 134 -6.04 18.06 3.31
C SER A 134 -6.45 17.83 1.86
N VAL A 135 -5.49 17.45 1.00
CA VAL A 135 -5.73 17.16 -0.43
C VAL A 135 -6.18 15.70 -0.66
N GLY A 136 -6.19 14.88 0.40
CA GLY A 136 -6.60 13.48 0.35
C GLY A 136 -5.53 12.52 -0.18
N MET A 137 -4.29 12.98 -0.35
CA MET A 137 -3.21 12.22 -0.99
C MET A 137 -2.91 10.92 -0.24
N TYR A 138 -2.66 10.98 1.07
CA TYR A 138 -2.34 9.80 1.86
C TYR A 138 -3.50 8.79 1.91
N LYS A 139 -4.76 9.26 1.93
CA LYS A 139 -5.92 8.36 1.88
C LYS A 139 -5.97 7.60 0.55
N VAL A 140 -5.75 8.30 -0.57
CA VAL A 140 -5.72 7.71 -1.91
C VAL A 140 -4.55 6.73 -2.05
N HIS A 141 -3.36 7.11 -1.58
CA HIS A 141 -2.18 6.25 -1.58
C HIS A 141 -2.37 4.99 -0.72
N GLY A 142 -2.92 5.13 0.49
CA GLY A 142 -3.21 4.00 1.38
C GLY A 142 -4.22 3.03 0.77
N SER A 143 -5.30 3.54 0.17
CA SER A 143 -6.26 2.68 -0.55
C SER A 143 -5.61 1.94 -1.73
N THR A 144 -4.58 2.53 -2.34
CA THR A 144 -3.81 1.90 -3.41
C THR A 144 -2.87 0.83 -2.86
N VAL A 145 -2.27 1.04 -1.68
CA VAL A 145 -1.51 -0.01 -0.97
C VAL A 145 -2.39 -1.23 -0.69
N GLU A 146 -3.62 -1.01 -0.18
CA GLU A 146 -4.61 -2.08 -0.02
C GLU A 146 -4.89 -2.76 -1.38
N ALA A 147 -5.11 -1.99 -2.44
CA ALA A 147 -5.38 -2.54 -3.77
C ALA A 147 -4.23 -3.36 -4.37
N VAL A 148 -2.97 -2.98 -4.12
CA VAL A 148 -1.80 -3.78 -4.50
C VAL A 148 -1.86 -5.13 -3.81
N VAL A 149 -2.08 -5.17 -2.48
CA VAL A 149 -2.14 -6.43 -1.74
C VAL A 149 -3.33 -7.28 -2.21
N GLY A 150 -4.50 -6.68 -2.43
CA GLY A 150 -5.66 -7.39 -2.98
C GLY A 150 -5.44 -7.90 -4.41
N GLY A 151 -4.75 -7.15 -5.26
CA GLY A 151 -4.37 -7.55 -6.60
C GLY A 151 -3.37 -8.72 -6.61
N VAL A 152 -2.39 -8.68 -5.72
CA VAL A 152 -1.41 -9.77 -5.55
C VAL A 152 -2.09 -11.03 -5.04
N PHE A 153 -2.96 -10.90 -4.03
CA PHE A 153 -3.76 -12.01 -3.52
C PHE A 153 -4.63 -12.64 -4.61
N HIS A 154 -5.32 -11.82 -5.39
CA HIS A 154 -6.19 -12.26 -6.48
C HIS A 154 -5.42 -12.97 -7.60
N GLN A 155 -4.26 -12.45 -8.01
CA GLN A 155 -3.54 -12.94 -9.19
C GLN A 155 -2.51 -14.04 -8.88
N PHE A 156 -1.82 -13.94 -7.75
CA PHE A 156 -0.68 -14.80 -7.40
C PHE A 156 -0.94 -15.64 -6.14
N GLY A 157 -2.12 -15.50 -5.53
CA GLY A 157 -2.56 -16.34 -4.41
C GLY A 157 -2.11 -15.86 -3.03
N GLY A 158 -2.64 -16.51 -2.00
CA GLY A 158 -2.45 -16.14 -0.60
C GLY A 158 -1.00 -16.20 -0.13
N ALA A 159 -0.25 -17.24 -0.51
CA ALA A 159 1.13 -17.43 -0.08
C ALA A 159 2.06 -16.28 -0.54
N VAL A 160 1.90 -15.81 -1.79
CA VAL A 160 2.67 -14.69 -2.33
C VAL A 160 2.29 -13.39 -1.63
N ALA A 161 0.98 -13.15 -1.43
CA ALA A 161 0.51 -11.96 -0.71
C ALA A 161 0.99 -11.94 0.75
N HIS A 162 1.05 -13.09 1.41
CA HIS A 162 1.51 -13.23 2.79
C HIS A 162 3.01 -12.90 2.91
N ARG A 163 3.81 -13.42 1.98
CA ARG A 163 5.23 -13.07 1.88
C ARG A 163 5.41 -11.57 1.60
N LEU A 164 4.61 -11.00 0.69
CA LEU A 164 4.63 -9.56 0.40
C LEU A 164 4.30 -8.74 1.64
N PHE A 165 3.31 -9.15 2.43
CA PHE A 165 2.97 -8.48 3.70
C PHE A 165 4.16 -8.44 4.65
N HIS A 166 4.76 -9.59 4.97
CA HIS A 166 5.86 -9.67 5.93
C HIS A 166 7.16 -9.01 5.47
N THR A 167 7.45 -9.01 4.17
CA THR A 167 8.73 -8.50 3.66
C THR A 167 8.65 -7.07 3.15
N ARG A 168 7.53 -6.66 2.53
CA ARG A 168 7.43 -5.38 1.79
C ARG A 168 6.45 -4.38 2.41
N LEU A 169 5.67 -4.76 3.42
CA LEU A 169 4.69 -3.87 4.06
C LEU A 169 4.92 -3.73 5.56
N LEU A 170 4.84 -4.84 6.31
CA LEU A 170 4.92 -4.85 7.77
C LEU A 170 6.18 -4.15 8.32
N PRO A 171 7.38 -4.31 7.74
CA PRO A 171 8.58 -3.63 8.22
C PRO A 171 8.52 -2.10 8.12
N TYR A 172 7.66 -1.55 7.27
CA TYR A 172 7.45 -0.10 7.15
C TYR A 172 6.40 0.43 8.12
N LEU A 173 5.71 -0.45 8.85
CA LEU A 173 4.83 -0.08 9.95
C LEU A 173 5.56 -0.06 11.29
N CYS A 174 6.82 -0.52 11.35
CA CYS A 174 7.68 -0.38 12.51
C CYS A 174 8.23 1.06 12.60
N ILE A 175 7.39 2.00 13.06
CA ILE A 175 7.71 3.43 13.13
C ILE A 175 8.16 3.76 14.55
N GLU A 176 9.44 4.10 14.71
CA GLU A 176 10.01 4.43 16.02
C GLU A 176 9.41 5.72 16.59
N GLY A 177 9.09 5.70 17.89
CA GLY A 177 8.57 6.87 18.61
C GLY A 177 7.15 7.30 18.20
N SER A 178 6.48 6.58 17.29
CA SER A 178 5.13 6.90 16.84
C SER A 178 4.05 6.09 17.55
N ARG A 179 2.85 6.66 17.65
CA ARG A 179 1.62 5.94 18.02
C ARG A 179 0.91 5.36 16.80
N GLU A 180 1.28 5.78 15.61
CA GLU A 180 0.79 5.21 14.34
C GLU A 180 1.63 3.97 13.95
N GLY A 181 1.03 3.06 13.19
CA GLY A 181 1.71 1.85 12.74
C GLY A 181 1.62 0.70 13.74
N LEU A 182 2.53 -0.25 13.61
CA LEU A 182 2.61 -1.42 14.48
C LEU A 182 3.12 -0.99 15.85
N HIS A 183 2.54 -1.52 16.94
CA HIS A 183 3.01 -1.21 18.28
C HIS A 183 4.46 -1.69 18.49
N ALA A 184 5.30 -0.87 19.13
CA ALA A 184 6.75 -1.08 19.32
C ALA A 184 7.14 -2.48 19.79
N ARG A 185 6.40 -3.04 20.77
CA ARG A 185 6.58 -4.42 21.27
C ARG A 185 6.64 -5.53 20.20
N TYR A 186 6.06 -5.30 19.03
CA TYR A 186 6.03 -6.26 17.92
C TYR A 186 7.09 -6.00 16.86
N HIS A 187 7.85 -4.89 16.95
CA HIS A 187 8.80 -4.48 15.92
C HIS A 187 9.93 -5.50 15.73
N GLU A 188 10.51 -5.98 16.83
CA GLU A 188 11.60 -6.95 16.79
C GLU A 188 11.17 -8.21 16.04
N HIS A 189 10.05 -8.82 16.45
CA HIS A 189 9.55 -10.03 15.79
C HIS A 189 9.11 -9.80 14.33
N ALA A 190 8.53 -8.64 14.02
CA ALA A 190 8.17 -8.29 12.64
C ALA A 190 9.41 -8.21 11.73
N LEU A 191 10.50 -7.60 12.22
CA LEU A 191 11.76 -7.50 11.50
C LEU A 191 12.46 -8.86 11.40
N GLU A 192 12.42 -9.67 12.46
CA GLU A 192 12.96 -11.02 12.46
C GLU A 192 12.28 -11.92 11.41
N ILE A 193 10.95 -11.92 11.35
CA ILE A 193 10.20 -12.66 10.31
C ILE A 193 10.55 -12.13 8.91
N CYS A 194 10.67 -10.81 8.75
CA CYS A 194 11.06 -10.21 7.47
C CYS A 194 12.41 -10.78 6.99
N GLU A 195 13.43 -10.79 7.84
CA GLU A 195 14.74 -11.33 7.50
C GLU A 195 14.69 -12.85 7.24
N ARG A 196 13.96 -13.61 8.05
CA ARG A 196 13.75 -15.05 7.85
C ARG A 196 13.06 -15.37 6.51
N MET A 197 12.24 -14.45 6.01
CA MET A 197 11.59 -14.55 4.70
C MET A 197 12.44 -13.97 3.55
N GLY A 198 13.71 -13.66 3.76
CA GLY A 198 14.64 -13.16 2.73
C GLY A 198 14.72 -11.64 2.64
N GLY A 199 14.21 -10.92 3.65
CA GLY A 199 14.33 -9.48 3.80
C GLY A 199 13.46 -8.67 2.84
N ARG A 200 13.56 -7.34 2.95
CA ARG A 200 12.71 -6.37 2.21
C ARG A 200 12.90 -6.35 0.70
N LYS A 201 13.89 -7.07 0.19
CA LYS A 201 14.18 -7.22 -1.25
C LYS A 201 14.21 -8.67 -1.71
N GLY A 202 13.90 -9.62 -0.81
CA GLY A 202 13.85 -11.04 -1.14
C GLY A 202 12.80 -11.36 -2.21
N PRO A 203 12.98 -12.46 -2.97
CA PRO A 203 12.07 -12.85 -4.02
C PRO A 203 10.68 -13.16 -3.46
N LEU A 204 9.62 -12.69 -4.15
CA LEU A 204 8.23 -12.95 -3.76
C LEU A 204 7.73 -14.34 -4.18
N LEU A 205 8.42 -15.00 -5.10
CA LEU A 205 8.19 -16.39 -5.47
C LEU A 205 9.22 -17.27 -4.72
N ARG A 206 8.78 -18.43 -4.26
CA ARG A 206 9.68 -19.47 -3.72
C ARG A 206 10.23 -20.31 -4.86
#